data_AF-A0A1G6IZZ9-F1
#
_entry.id   AF-A0A1G6IZZ9-F1
#
_cell.length_a   1.000
_cell.length_b   1.000
_cell.length_c   1.000
_cell.angle_alpha   90.00
_cell.angle_beta   90.00
_cell.angle_gamma   90.00
#
_symmetry.space_group_name_H-M   'P 1'
#
loop_
_entity.id
_entity.type
_entity.pdbx_description
1 polymer ?
#
loop_
_entity_poly.entity_id
_entity_poly.type
_entity_poly.pdbx_seq_one_letter_code
_entity_poly.pdbx_strand_id
1 'polypeptide(L)'
;MKDMFKKGVALGLGIAATGVEQADKVVDELVKKGEMTREEAKEFVRDYAKKGTETHNDILGEFNVATKEDIRRIEARIDDIAARISQE
;
A
#
# COMPACT_ATOMS: atom_id res chain seq x y z
N MET A 1 0.18 22.05 -15.27
CA MET A 1 -1.07 22.28 -14.48
C MET A 1 -1.80 20.98 -14.14
N LYS A 2 -2.17 20.11 -15.10
CA LYS A 2 -2.77 18.78 -14.82
C LYS A 2 -1.98 17.94 -13.80
N ASP A 3 -0.65 17.95 -13.89
CA ASP A 3 0.19 17.20 -12.94
C ASP A 3 0.18 17.73 -11.51
N MET A 4 -0.02 19.04 -11.33
CA MET A 4 -0.13 19.63 -9.99
C MET A 4 -1.48 19.32 -9.35
N PHE A 5 -2.55 19.23 -10.15
CA PHE A 5 -3.85 18.78 -9.70
C PHE A 5 -3.83 17.29 -9.33
N LYS A 6 -3.25 16.43 -10.17
CA LYS A 6 -3.04 15.01 -9.87
C LYS A 6 -2.23 14.82 -8.59
N LYS A 7 -1.15 15.60 -8.42
CA LYS A 7 -0.36 15.61 -7.18
C LYS A 7 -1.14 16.13 -5.98
N GLY A 8 -1.96 17.16 -6.14
CA GLY A 8 -2.80 17.72 -5.06
C GLY A 8 -3.89 16.75 -4.58
N VAL A 9 -4.54 16.03 -5.52
CA VAL A 9 -5.50 14.97 -5.20
C VAL A 9 -4.80 13.80 -4.51
N ALA A 10 -3.65 13.34 -5.03
CA ALA A 10 -2.86 12.27 -4.44
C ALA A 10 -2.36 12.62 -3.01
N LEU A 11 -1.98 13.88 -2.77
CA LEU A 11 -1.59 14.37 -1.45
C LEU A 11 -2.78 14.52 -0.49
N GLY A 12 -3.95 14.95 -0.98
CA GLY A 12 -5.18 15.06 -0.18
C GLY A 12 -5.74 13.70 0.26
N LEU A 13 -5.44 12.64 -0.46
CA LEU A 13 -5.78 11.25 -0.11
C LEU A 13 -4.72 10.59 0.79
N GLY A 14 -3.58 11.25 0.97
CA GLY A 14 -2.31 10.60 1.29
C GLY A 14 -2.01 10.27 2.74
N ILE A 15 -2.84 10.60 3.74
CA ILE A 15 -2.51 10.28 5.16
C ILE A 15 -3.69 9.72 5.98
N ALA A 16 -4.95 9.81 5.50
CA ALA A 16 -6.12 9.49 6.36
C ALA A 16 -7.13 8.47 5.78
N ALA A 17 -6.93 7.91 4.59
CA ALA A 17 -8.02 7.30 3.82
C ALA A 17 -7.67 5.95 3.18
N THR A 18 -7.17 4.98 3.95
CA THR A 18 -7.07 3.58 3.49
C THR A 18 -8.45 2.92 3.54
N GLY A 19 -9.33 3.23 2.58
CA GLY A 19 -10.67 2.63 2.49
C GLY A 19 -11.18 2.53 1.05
N VAL A 20 -11.87 1.44 0.72
CA VAL A 20 -12.51 1.21 -0.59
C VAL A 20 -13.46 2.38 -0.95
N GLU A 21 -14.15 2.94 0.03
CA GLU A 21 -15.03 4.09 -0.13
C GLU A 21 -14.31 5.36 -0.65
N GLN A 22 -13.04 5.54 -0.29
CA GLN A 22 -12.26 6.69 -0.71
C GLN A 22 -11.69 6.47 -2.11
N ALA A 23 -11.33 5.23 -2.45
CA ALA A 23 -11.01 4.85 -3.82
C ALA A 23 -12.20 5.11 -4.77
N ASP A 24 -13.42 4.75 -4.36
CA ASP A 24 -14.63 5.00 -5.16
C ASP A 24 -14.95 6.49 -5.33
N LYS A 25 -14.72 7.32 -4.29
CA LYS A 25 -14.87 8.78 -4.39
C LYS A 25 -13.89 9.39 -5.40
N VAL A 26 -12.64 8.92 -5.42
CA VAL A 26 -11.62 9.38 -6.37
C VAL A 26 -12.00 9.01 -7.80
N VAL A 27 -12.47 7.77 -8.00
CA VAL A 27 -13.01 7.33 -9.29
C VAL A 27 -14.16 8.24 -9.72
N ASP A 28 -15.14 8.47 -8.84
CA ASP A 28 -16.30 9.31 -9.14
C ASP A 28 -15.94 10.77 -9.43
N GLU A 29 -14.95 11.33 -8.73
CA GLU A 29 -14.48 12.69 -8.99
C GLU A 29 -13.79 12.82 -10.34
N LEU A 30 -12.91 11.88 -10.70
CA LEU A 30 -12.20 11.88 -11.98
C LEU A 30 -13.17 11.73 -13.16
N VAL A 31 -14.20 10.91 -12.99
CA VAL A 31 -15.27 10.74 -13.98
C VAL A 31 -16.15 11.99 -14.07
N LYS A 32 -16.58 12.57 -12.93
CA LYS A 32 -17.41 13.78 -12.91
C LYS A 32 -16.72 14.99 -13.51
N LYS A 33 -15.41 15.11 -13.32
CA LYS A 33 -14.59 16.18 -13.92
C LYS A 33 -14.31 15.94 -15.42
N GLY A 34 -14.75 14.80 -15.97
CA GLY A 34 -14.53 14.42 -17.36
C GLY A 34 -13.06 14.18 -17.68
N GLU A 35 -12.23 13.91 -16.67
CA GLU A 35 -10.79 13.73 -16.86
C GLU A 35 -10.45 12.32 -17.34
N MET A 36 -11.27 11.33 -16.97
CA MET A 36 -11.08 9.91 -17.28
C MET A 36 -12.44 9.20 -17.35
N THR A 37 -12.52 8.11 -18.10
CA THR A 37 -13.66 7.18 -18.00
C THR A 37 -13.64 6.43 -16.67
N ARG A 38 -14.77 5.81 -16.30
CA ARG A 38 -14.88 5.08 -15.03
C ARG A 38 -13.91 3.90 -14.98
N GLU A 39 -13.70 3.24 -16.10
CA GLU A 39 -12.78 2.13 -16.28
C GLU A 39 -11.32 2.59 -16.10
N GLU A 40 -10.91 3.65 -16.79
CA GLU A 40 -9.55 4.21 -16.69
C GLU A 40 -9.26 4.72 -15.26
N ALA A 41 -10.24 5.34 -14.60
CA ALA A 41 -10.07 5.84 -13.24
C ALA A 41 -9.90 4.69 -12.23
N LYS A 42 -10.63 3.57 -12.40
CA LYS A 42 -10.46 2.37 -11.57
C LYS A 42 -9.09 1.73 -11.76
N GLU A 43 -8.61 1.68 -13.00
CA GLU A 43 -7.28 1.17 -13.33
C GLU A 43 -6.18 2.06 -12.72
N PHE A 44 -6.32 3.37 -12.84
CA PHE A 44 -5.40 4.34 -12.24
C PHE A 44 -5.28 4.17 -10.73
N VAL A 45 -6.40 4.03 -10.00
CA VAL A 45 -6.38 3.84 -8.55
C VAL A 45 -5.73 2.50 -8.19
N ARG A 46 -5.98 1.44 -8.95
CA ARG A 46 -5.38 0.12 -8.74
C ARG A 46 -3.85 0.15 -8.94
N ASP A 47 -3.39 0.78 -10.02
CA ASP A 47 -1.97 0.92 -10.32
C ASP A 47 -1.26 1.80 -9.29
N TYR A 48 -1.92 2.86 -8.83
CA TYR A 48 -1.41 3.73 -7.79
C TYR A 48 -1.27 2.98 -6.46
N ALA A 49 -2.27 2.18 -6.08
CA ALA A 49 -2.21 1.34 -4.88
C ALA A 49 -1.06 0.32 -4.97
N LYS A 50 -0.89 -0.34 -6.12
CA LYS A 50 0.20 -1.30 -6.35
C LYS A 50 1.58 -0.64 -6.22
N LYS A 51 1.78 0.50 -6.88
CA LYS A 51 3.04 1.28 -6.76
C LYS A 51 3.28 1.73 -5.32
N GLY A 52 2.24 2.13 -4.59
CA GLY A 52 2.33 2.47 -3.18
C GLY A 52 2.85 1.30 -2.33
N THR A 53 2.37 0.08 -2.58
CA THR A 53 2.86 -1.12 -1.87
C THR A 53 4.31 -1.48 -2.22
N GLU A 54 4.71 -1.32 -3.48
CA GLU A 54 6.09 -1.56 -3.93
C GLU A 54 7.04 -0.54 -3.29
N THR A 55 6.73 0.75 -3.38
CA THR A 55 7.52 1.82 -2.73
C THR A 55 7.58 1.66 -1.21
N HIS A 56 6.49 1.21 -0.58
CA HIS A 56 6.49 0.93 0.86
C HIS A 56 7.48 -0.18 1.22
N ASN A 57 7.49 -1.29 0.48
CA ASN A 57 8.42 -2.39 0.73
C ASN A 57 9.88 -2.00 0.45
N ASP A 58 10.12 -1.20 -0.59
CA ASP A 58 11.46 -0.70 -0.92
C ASP A 58 12.01 0.21 0.20
N ILE A 59 11.17 1.12 0.72
CA ILE A 59 11.53 1.98 1.86
C ILE A 59 11.81 1.13 3.11
N LEU A 60 10.97 0.15 3.42
CA LEU A 60 11.21 -0.75 4.55
C LEU A 60 12.54 -1.50 4.39
N GLY A 61 12.86 -1.93 3.17
CA GLY A 61 14.16 -2.54 2.84
C GLY A 61 15.33 -1.58 3.03
N GLU A 62 15.24 -0.36 2.52
CA GLU A 62 16.30 0.67 2.64
C GLU A 62 16.61 1.00 4.10
N PHE A 63 15.58 1.15 4.94
CA PHE A 63 15.74 1.42 6.36
C PHE A 63 15.97 0.16 7.22
N ASN A 64 16.15 -1.03 6.61
CA ASN A 64 16.26 -2.31 7.29
C ASN A 64 15.16 -2.56 8.34
N VAL A 65 13.94 -2.12 8.05
CA VAL A 65 12.79 -2.29 8.92
C VAL A 65 12.21 -3.69 8.70
N ALA A 66 12.20 -4.50 9.75
CA ALA A 66 11.62 -5.84 9.71
C ALA A 66 10.12 -5.79 9.46
N THR A 67 9.63 -6.61 8.53
CA THR A 67 8.19 -6.75 8.29
C THR A 67 7.55 -7.69 9.30
N LYS A 68 6.22 -7.67 9.41
CA LYS A 68 5.47 -8.63 10.23
C LYS A 68 5.74 -10.08 9.84
N GLU A 69 6.00 -10.33 8.56
CA GLU A 69 6.33 -11.67 8.07
C GLU A 69 7.71 -12.12 8.55
N ASP A 70 8.68 -11.20 8.56
CA ASP A 70 10.01 -11.48 9.11
C ASP A 70 9.94 -11.84 10.59
N ILE A 71 9.13 -11.11 11.36
CA ILE A 71 8.91 -11.40 12.78
C ILE A 71 8.28 -12.79 12.97
N ARG A 72 7.20 -13.10 12.25
CA ARG A 72 6.54 -14.42 12.34
C ARG A 72 7.49 -15.56 11.96
N ARG A 73 8.33 -15.36 10.94
CA ARG A 73 9.35 -16.34 10.53
C ARG A 73 10.40 -16.53 11.63
N ILE A 74 10.80 -15.47 12.32
CA ILE A 74 11.75 -15.55 13.43
C ILE A 74 11.11 -16.26 14.64
N GLU A 75 9.88 -15.92 14.99
CA GLU A 75 9.12 -16.58 16.07
C GLU A 75 9.01 -18.09 15.82
N ALA A 76 8.59 -18.52 14.62
CA ALA A 76 8.49 -19.94 14.29
C ALA A 76 9.82 -20.69 14.40
N ARG A 77 10.94 -20.02 14.05
CA ARG A 77 12.28 -20.60 14.20
C ARG A 77 12.71 -20.69 15.66
N ILE A 78 12.34 -19.71 16.48
CA ILE A 78 12.60 -19.72 17.93
C ILE A 78 11.84 -20.88 18.57
N ASP A 79 10.58 -21.08 18.20
CA ASP A 79 9.76 -22.18 18.72
C ASP A 79 10.33 -23.56 18.36
N ASP A 80 10.78 -23.76 17.11
CA ASP A 80 11.44 -24.99 16.68
C ASP A 80 12.72 -25.27 17.48
N ILE A 81 13.57 -24.26 17.66
CA ILE A 81 14.81 -24.38 18.44
C ILE A 81 14.50 -24.69 19.90
N ALA A 82 13.52 -23.99 20.49
CA ALA A 82 13.10 -24.22 21.87
C ALA A 82 12.56 -25.65 22.09
N ALA A 83 11.80 -26.16 21.13
CA ALA A 83 11.31 -27.54 21.16
C ALA A 83 12.46 -28.55 21.11
N ARG A 84 13.48 -28.32 20.27
CA ARG A 84 14.65 -29.20 20.14
C ARG A 84 15.51 -29.22 21.40
N ILE A 85 15.75 -28.07 22.01
CA ILE A 85 16.51 -27.97 23.26
C ILE A 85 15.78 -28.67 24.42
N SER A 86 14.45 -28.65 24.43
CA SER A 86 13.66 -29.30 25.47
C SER A 86 13.63 -30.85 25.36
N GLN A 87 14.16 -31.41 24.26
CA GLN A 87 14.24 -32.86 24.04
C GLN A 87 15.63 -33.45 24.34
N GLU A 88 16.63 -32.63 24.66
CA GLU A 88 17.91 -33.03 25.26
C GLU A 88 17.86 -32.94 26.80
#